data_AF-A0A662KPS7-F1
#
_entry.id   AF-A0A662KPS7-F1
#
_cell.length_a   1.000
_cell.length_b   1.000
_cell.length_c   1.000
_cell.angle_alpha   90.00
_cell.angle_beta   90.00
_cell.angle_gamma   90.00
#
_symmetry.space_group_name_H-M   'P 1'
#
loop_
_entity.id
_entity.type
_entity.pdbx_description
1 polymer ?
#
loop_
_entity_poly.entity_id
_entity_poly.type
_entity_poly.pdbx_seq_one_letter_code
_entity_poly.pdbx_strand_id
1 'polypeptide(L)'
;MHADSPQSLIHRLEGKPINIPRIMLQALEVVAIQTIARVKGRRVRRCKQVVEIVDIDPKTKEVLTNEVFRWDPVEDTFIYSGRSYILEKIRASLGLSKEEMIEEIRRRVKVLEWMRKKGIRSYKEVARIVAEYAEKPDEVMRRIEEEEKKGGKKRATK
;
A
#
# COMPACT_ATOMS: atom_id res chain seq x y z
N MET A 1 -9.85 -7.64 12.06
CA MET A 1 -9.53 -7.58 13.51
C MET A 1 -9.77 -6.16 14.01
N HIS A 2 -10.36 -5.98 15.19
CA HIS A 2 -10.58 -4.64 15.75
C HIS A 2 -9.38 -4.21 16.58
N ALA A 3 -8.49 -3.39 16.01
CA ALA A 3 -7.32 -2.84 16.68
C ALA A 3 -7.00 -1.44 16.12
N ASP A 4 -6.57 -0.53 16.99
CA ASP A 4 -6.30 0.89 16.70
C ASP A 4 -4.80 1.22 16.57
N SER A 5 -3.95 0.25 16.91
CA SER A 5 -2.49 0.27 16.80
C SER A 5 -1.92 -1.14 16.52
N PRO A 6 -0.69 -1.25 16.00
CA PRO A 6 0.02 -2.52 15.86
C PRO A 6 0.16 -3.26 17.21
N GLN A 7 0.43 -2.54 18.30
CA GLN A 7 0.57 -3.11 19.64
C GLN A 7 -0.75 -3.73 20.12
N SER A 8 -1.86 -2.98 19.96
CA SER A 8 -3.21 -3.48 20.26
C SER A 8 -3.57 -4.70 19.40
N LEU A 9 -3.11 -4.76 18.15
CA LEU A 9 -3.32 -5.90 17.26
C LEU A 9 -2.59 -7.14 17.77
N ILE A 10 -1.30 -7.00 18.08
CA ILE A 10 -0.45 -8.08 18.61
C ILE A 10 -1.07 -8.65 19.89
N HIS A 11 -1.45 -7.80 20.84
CA HIS A 11 -2.08 -8.23 22.09
C HIS A 11 -3.39 -8.99 21.85
N ARG A 12 -4.17 -8.64 20.82
CA ARG A 12 -5.42 -9.34 20.48
C ARG A 12 -5.19 -10.68 19.80
N LEU A 13 -4.15 -10.79 18.97
CA LEU A 13 -3.76 -12.06 18.35
C LEU A 13 -3.29 -13.06 19.42
N GLU A 14 -2.54 -12.59 20.42
CA GLU A 14 -2.04 -13.41 21.53
C GLU A 14 -3.11 -13.74 22.57
N GLY A 15 -4.06 -12.84 22.79
CA GLY A 15 -5.13 -13.03 23.76
C GLY A 15 -6.17 -14.07 23.35
N LYS A 16 -6.83 -14.68 24.33
CA LYS A 16 -8.03 -15.49 24.09
C LYS A 16 -9.14 -14.63 23.45
N PRO A 17 -9.98 -15.19 22.55
CA PRO A 17 -10.03 -16.60 22.14
C PRO A 17 -9.06 -16.97 21.00
N ILE A 18 -8.25 -16.03 20.49
CA ILE A 18 -7.41 -16.25 19.30
C ILE A 18 -6.16 -17.05 19.66
N ASN A 19 -5.45 -16.65 20.72
CA ASN A 19 -4.37 -17.42 21.34
C ASN A 19 -3.25 -17.85 20.38
N ILE A 20 -2.82 -16.95 19.48
CA ILE A 20 -1.70 -17.18 18.57
C ILE A 20 -0.37 -16.98 19.32
N PRO A 21 0.54 -17.97 19.32
CA PRO A 21 1.87 -17.81 19.90
C PRO A 21 2.65 -16.69 19.21
N ARG A 22 3.35 -15.86 19.99
CA ARG A 22 4.11 -14.70 19.48
C ARG A 22 5.03 -15.05 18.31
N ILE A 23 5.72 -16.19 18.38
CA ILE A 23 6.62 -16.65 17.30
C ILE A 23 5.92 -16.78 15.94
N MET A 24 4.63 -17.13 15.93
CA MET A 24 3.85 -17.23 14.69
C MET A 24 3.50 -15.87 14.09
N LEU A 25 3.61 -14.77 14.85
CA LEU A 25 3.37 -13.43 14.35
C LEU A 25 4.41 -12.98 13.32
N GLN A 26 5.59 -13.62 13.27
CA GLN A 26 6.57 -13.42 12.19
C GLN A 26 6.01 -13.77 10.80
N ALA A 27 4.97 -14.60 10.70
CA ALA A 27 4.34 -14.92 9.42
C ALA A 27 3.45 -13.77 8.89
N LEU A 28 3.08 -12.81 9.72
CA LEU A 28 2.27 -11.66 9.31
C LEU A 28 3.18 -10.58 8.75
N GLU A 29 3.22 -10.34 7.44
CA GLU A 29 4.17 -9.37 6.88
C GLU A 29 3.67 -7.90 6.97
N VAL A 30 2.40 -7.63 6.66
CA VAL A 30 1.84 -6.26 6.59
C VAL A 30 0.58 -6.10 7.42
N VAL A 31 0.49 -4.99 8.13
CA VAL A 31 -0.68 -4.54 8.89
C VAL A 31 -1.12 -3.17 8.40
N ALA A 32 -2.36 -3.07 7.91
CA ALA A 32 -3.00 -1.80 7.60
C ALA A 32 -3.99 -1.42 8.71
N ILE A 33 -3.70 -0.34 9.45
CA ILE A 33 -4.60 0.17 10.49
C ILE A 33 -5.54 1.20 9.87
N GLN A 34 -6.84 0.93 9.92
CA GLN A 34 -7.87 1.87 9.46
C GLN A 34 -8.48 2.66 10.62
N THR A 35 -8.80 3.93 10.36
CA THR A 35 -9.47 4.80 11.33
C THR A 35 -10.62 5.57 10.69
N ILE A 36 -11.55 6.00 11.53
CA ILE A 36 -12.62 6.95 11.19
C ILE A 36 -12.27 8.26 11.91
N ALA A 37 -12.13 9.33 11.15
CA ALA A 37 -11.76 10.65 11.67
C ALA A 37 -12.72 11.73 11.16
N ARG A 38 -12.58 12.95 11.70
CA ARG A 38 -13.20 14.15 11.15
C ARG A 38 -12.11 15.06 10.58
N VAL A 39 -12.20 15.36 9.29
CA VAL A 39 -11.30 16.29 8.58
C VAL A 39 -12.18 17.37 7.97
N LYS A 40 -11.88 18.65 8.26
CA LYS A 40 -12.64 19.81 7.74
C LYS A 40 -14.17 19.64 7.95
N GLY A 41 -14.56 19.20 9.15
CA GLY A 41 -15.97 18.98 9.52
C GLY A 41 -16.64 17.73 8.92
N ARG A 42 -15.97 16.99 8.02
CA ARG A 42 -16.53 15.80 7.37
C ARG A 42 -15.99 14.52 7.98
N ARG A 43 -16.87 13.54 8.17
CA ARG A 43 -16.48 12.19 8.60
C ARG A 43 -15.78 11.48 7.44
N VAL A 44 -14.57 11.00 7.66
CA VAL A 44 -13.74 10.32 6.66
C VAL A 44 -13.20 9.00 7.21
N ARG A 45 -12.96 8.04 6.31
CA ARG A 45 -12.19 6.83 6.61
C ARG A 45 -10.79 6.99 6.01
N ARG A 46 -9.76 6.67 6.79
CA ARG A 46 -8.34 6.78 6.40
C ARG A 46 -7.58 5.54 6.83
N CYS A 47 -6.55 5.18 6.06
CA CYS A 47 -5.54 4.24 6.51
C CYS A 47 -4.57 5.02 7.40
N LYS A 48 -4.69 4.88 8.74
CA LYS A 48 -3.88 5.63 9.71
C LYS A 48 -2.39 5.33 9.54
N GLN A 49 -2.06 4.06 9.35
CA GLN A 49 -0.69 3.59 9.17
C GLN A 49 -0.66 2.26 8.44
N VAL A 50 0.40 2.02 7.69
CA VAL A 50 0.78 0.72 7.12
C VAL A 50 2.09 0.33 7.77
N VAL A 51 2.10 -0.82 8.43
CA VAL A 51 3.20 -1.29 9.27
C VAL A 51 3.62 -2.66 8.81
N GLU A 52 4.93 -2.87 8.66
CA GLU A 52 5.52 -4.18 8.40
C GLU A 52 5.93 -4.82 9.72
N ILE A 53 5.71 -6.12 9.87
CA ILE A 53 6.35 -6.90 10.92
C ILE A 53 7.70 -7.37 10.38
N VAL A 54 8.77 -6.99 11.07
CA VAL A 54 10.14 -7.24 10.59
C VAL A 54 10.67 -8.53 11.21
N ASP A 55 10.64 -8.62 12.53
CA ASP A 55 11.16 -9.76 13.28
C ASP A 55 10.64 -9.76 14.73
N ILE A 56 11.11 -10.68 15.55
CA ILE A 56 10.94 -10.69 17.00
C ILE A 56 12.32 -10.58 17.64
N ASP A 57 12.49 -9.61 18.54
CA ASP A 57 13.73 -9.49 19.28
C ASP A 57 13.96 -10.77 20.12
N PRO A 58 15.10 -11.47 19.95
CA PRO A 58 15.33 -12.75 20.60
C PRO A 58 15.46 -12.64 22.12
N LYS A 59 15.85 -11.46 22.65
CA LYS A 59 16.04 -11.18 24.08
C LYS A 59 14.75 -10.69 24.73
N THR A 60 14.14 -9.63 24.20
CA THR A 60 12.94 -9.01 24.81
C THR A 60 11.65 -9.72 24.42
N LYS A 61 11.69 -10.56 23.37
CA LYS A 61 10.51 -11.13 22.72
C LYS A 61 9.57 -10.06 22.18
N GLU A 62 10.00 -8.83 21.97
CA GLU A 62 9.15 -7.80 21.36
C GLU A 62 9.07 -7.97 19.84
N VAL A 63 7.90 -7.71 19.27
CA VAL A 63 7.71 -7.71 17.82
C VAL A 63 8.29 -6.41 17.27
N LEU A 64 9.32 -6.54 16.43
CA LEU A 64 9.93 -5.42 15.72
C LEU A 64 9.07 -5.05 14.52
N THR A 65 8.73 -3.77 14.41
CA THR A 65 7.85 -3.26 13.36
C THR A 65 8.47 -2.09 12.62
N ASN A 66 8.16 -1.94 11.33
CA ASN A 66 8.55 -0.80 10.50
C ASN A 66 7.29 -0.08 10.01
N GLU A 67 7.09 1.18 10.42
CA GLU A 67 6.00 1.99 9.87
C GLU A 67 6.41 2.50 8.49
N VAL A 68 5.70 2.06 7.45
CA VAL A 68 6.01 2.39 6.06
C VAL A 68 5.28 3.65 5.64
N PHE A 69 4.00 3.74 5.98
CA PHE A 69 3.17 4.91 5.70
C PHE A 69 2.43 5.35 6.95
N ARG A 70 2.30 6.66 7.14
CA ARG A 70 1.48 7.28 8.18
C ARG A 70 0.60 8.36 7.57
N TRP A 71 -0.63 8.47 8.05
CA TRP A 71 -1.53 9.57 7.69
C TRP A 71 -1.36 10.74 8.67
N ASP A 72 -1.18 11.95 8.12
CA ASP A 72 -1.20 13.21 8.86
C ASP A 72 -2.64 13.78 8.89
N PRO A 73 -3.27 13.86 10.08
CA PRO A 73 -4.63 14.37 10.21
C PRO A 73 -4.77 15.88 10.00
N VAL A 74 -3.69 16.65 10.18
CA VAL A 74 -3.70 18.12 10.03
C VAL A 74 -3.79 18.48 8.55
N GLU A 75 -2.89 17.94 7.75
CA GLU A 75 -2.82 18.21 6.31
C GLU A 75 -3.70 17.28 5.46
N ASP A 76 -4.24 16.20 6.05
CA ASP A 76 -4.95 15.12 5.36
C ASP A 76 -4.10 14.48 4.23
N THR A 77 -2.81 14.26 4.52
CA THR A 77 -1.82 13.69 3.60
C THR A 77 -1.23 12.40 4.14
N PHE A 78 -0.56 11.64 3.27
CA PHE A 78 0.15 10.42 3.64
C PHE A 78 1.65 10.64 3.51
N ILE A 79 2.38 10.30 4.57
CA ILE A 79 3.83 10.41 4.67
C ILE A 79 4.41 9.01 4.52
N TYR A 80 5.39 8.87 3.62
CA TYR A 80 6.18 7.66 3.46
C TYR A 80 7.44 7.75 4.32
N SER A 81 7.77 6.71 5.08
CA SER A 81 8.94 6.70 5.97
C SER A 81 10.28 6.61 5.22
N GLY A 82 10.25 6.32 3.93
CA GLY A 82 11.45 6.20 3.09
C GLY A 82 11.94 4.76 2.92
N ARG A 83 11.45 3.80 3.72
CA ARG A 83 11.93 2.41 3.69
C ARG A 83 10.81 1.38 3.87
N SER A 84 10.85 0.35 3.03
CA SER A 84 10.04 -0.87 3.15
C SER A 84 10.96 -2.08 3.10
N TYR A 85 10.96 -2.90 4.14
CA TYR A 85 11.74 -4.14 4.18
C TYR A 85 11.13 -5.21 3.28
N ILE A 86 9.82 -5.19 3.10
CA ILE A 86 9.12 -6.13 2.22
C ILE A 86 9.45 -5.84 0.75
N LEU A 87 9.48 -4.57 0.34
CA LEU A 87 9.90 -4.24 -1.02
C LEU A 87 11.36 -4.66 -1.27
N GLU A 88 12.26 -4.50 -0.30
CA GLU A 88 13.64 -5.03 -0.42
C GLU A 88 13.67 -6.56 -0.53
N LYS A 89 12.83 -7.27 0.23
CA LYS A 89 12.70 -8.73 0.16
C LYS A 89 12.18 -9.18 -1.21
N ILE A 90 11.15 -8.53 -1.74
CA ILE A 90 10.60 -8.81 -3.08
C ILE A 90 11.66 -8.51 -4.15
N ARG A 91 12.35 -7.38 -4.03
CA ARG A 91 13.43 -6.98 -4.95
C ARG A 91 14.51 -8.06 -5.01
N ALA A 92 14.99 -8.51 -3.85
CA ALA A 92 15.99 -9.58 -3.77
C ALA A 92 15.47 -10.91 -4.33
N SER A 93 14.23 -11.28 -4.02
CA SER A 93 13.60 -12.52 -4.50
C SER A 93 13.42 -12.55 -6.02
N LEU A 94 13.20 -11.39 -6.65
CA LEU A 94 13.02 -11.26 -8.09
C LEU A 94 14.33 -10.92 -8.82
N GLY A 95 15.45 -10.77 -8.10
CA GLY A 95 16.73 -10.40 -8.69
C GLY A 95 16.77 -8.99 -9.29
N LEU A 96 15.88 -8.09 -8.84
CA LEU A 96 15.77 -6.75 -9.38
C LEU A 96 16.83 -5.80 -8.80
N SER A 97 17.29 -4.87 -9.62
CA SER A 97 17.98 -3.66 -9.16
C SER A 97 17.04 -2.77 -8.37
N LYS A 98 17.61 -1.78 -7.66
CA LYS A 98 16.82 -0.80 -6.92
C LYS A 98 16.01 0.07 -7.88
N GLU A 99 16.61 0.40 -9.01
CA GLU A 99 16.04 1.22 -10.08
C GLU A 99 14.82 0.53 -10.69
N GLU A 100 14.92 -0.76 -11.04
CA GLU A 100 13.80 -1.54 -11.59
C GLU A 100 12.64 -1.67 -10.59
N MET A 101 12.93 -1.88 -9.31
CA MET A 101 11.88 -1.92 -8.28
C MET A 101 11.16 -0.56 -8.16
N ILE A 102 11.91 0.55 -8.14
CA ILE A 102 11.33 1.89 -8.10
C ILE A 102 10.50 2.16 -9.36
N GLU A 103 10.99 1.76 -10.53
CA GLU A 103 10.25 1.88 -11.78
C GLU A 103 8.94 1.11 -11.73
N GLU A 104 8.97 -0.14 -11.26
CA GLU A 104 7.75 -0.96 -11.14
C GLU A 104 6.71 -0.33 -10.20
N ILE A 105 7.14 0.20 -9.05
CA ILE A 105 6.23 0.94 -8.15
C ILE A 105 5.65 2.16 -8.86
N ARG A 106 6.45 2.93 -9.60
CA ARG A 106 5.97 4.09 -10.37
C ARG A 106 4.98 3.69 -11.46
N ARG A 107 5.22 2.59 -12.17
CA ARG A 107 4.28 2.06 -13.18
C ARG A 107 2.93 1.73 -12.53
N ARG A 108 2.93 1.01 -11.41
CA ARG A 108 1.69 0.68 -10.67
C ARG A 108 0.95 1.94 -10.18
N VAL A 109 1.67 2.95 -9.67
CA VAL A 109 1.08 4.24 -9.31
C VAL A 109 0.41 4.88 -10.53
N LYS A 110 1.09 4.93 -11.68
CA LYS A 110 0.56 5.50 -12.92
C LYS A 110 -0.71 4.79 -13.39
N VAL A 111 -0.79 3.46 -13.28
CA VAL A 111 -2.01 2.69 -13.59
C VAL A 111 -3.18 3.09 -12.68
N LEU A 112 -2.96 3.15 -11.36
CA LEU A 112 -3.99 3.55 -10.39
C LEU A 112 -4.46 5.00 -10.61
N GLU A 113 -3.53 5.91 -10.89
CA GLU A 113 -3.86 7.31 -11.20
C GLU A 113 -4.62 7.46 -12.51
N TRP A 114 -4.23 6.72 -13.55
CA TRP A 114 -4.95 6.70 -14.82
C TRP A 114 -6.39 6.22 -14.63
N MET A 115 -6.60 5.12 -13.90
CA MET A 115 -7.95 4.64 -13.57
C MET A 115 -8.76 5.71 -12.83
N ARG A 116 -8.15 6.40 -11.84
CA ARG A 116 -8.78 7.50 -11.11
C ARG A 116 -9.18 8.66 -12.04
N LYS A 117 -8.27 9.11 -12.92
CA LYS A 117 -8.51 10.21 -13.88
C LYS A 117 -9.63 9.87 -14.88
N LYS A 118 -9.73 8.60 -15.28
CA LYS A 118 -10.79 8.09 -16.16
C LYS A 118 -12.13 7.87 -15.46
N GLY A 119 -12.16 7.98 -14.14
CA GLY A 119 -13.37 7.71 -13.35
C GLY A 119 -13.73 6.22 -13.26
N ILE A 120 -12.78 5.33 -13.55
CA ILE A 120 -12.97 3.87 -13.43
C ILE A 120 -13.04 3.52 -11.95
N ARG A 121 -14.24 3.17 -11.48
CA ARG A 121 -14.53 2.88 -10.06
C ARG A 121 -15.22 1.54 -9.82
N SER A 122 -15.74 0.92 -10.88
CA SER A 122 -16.38 -0.40 -10.78
C SER A 122 -15.36 -1.46 -10.41
N TYR A 123 -15.66 -2.27 -9.40
CA TYR A 123 -14.80 -3.39 -8.98
C TYR A 123 -14.41 -4.30 -10.15
N LYS A 124 -15.37 -4.63 -11.04
CA LYS A 124 -15.12 -5.50 -12.19
C LYS A 124 -14.11 -4.91 -13.17
N GLU A 125 -14.21 -3.61 -13.42
CA GLU A 125 -13.30 -2.92 -14.35
C GLU A 125 -11.90 -2.78 -13.76
N VAL A 126 -11.81 -2.40 -12.48
CA VAL A 126 -10.54 -2.30 -11.76
C VAL A 126 -9.84 -3.66 -11.73
N ALA A 127 -10.56 -4.73 -11.36
CA ALA A 127 -10.01 -6.08 -11.32
C ALA A 127 -9.48 -6.53 -12.68
N ARG A 128 -10.24 -6.27 -13.76
CA ARG A 128 -9.80 -6.58 -15.13
C ARG A 128 -8.50 -5.87 -15.49
N ILE A 129 -8.38 -4.57 -15.19
CA ILE A 129 -7.17 -3.79 -15.52
C ILE A 129 -5.97 -4.26 -14.69
N VAL A 130 -6.17 -4.58 -13.41
CA VAL A 130 -5.11 -5.09 -12.55
C VAL A 130 -4.62 -6.46 -13.03
N ALA A 131 -5.53 -7.36 -13.44
CA ALA A 131 -5.17 -8.64 -14.03
C ALA A 131 -4.44 -8.48 -15.36
N GLU A 132 -4.93 -7.60 -16.24
CA GLU A 132 -4.28 -7.27 -17.51
C GLU A 132 -2.86 -6.72 -17.30
N TYR A 133 -2.66 -5.84 -16.31
CA TYR A 133 -1.32 -5.32 -15.97
C TYR A 133 -0.40 -6.42 -15.43
N ALA A 134 -0.93 -7.37 -14.66
CA ALA A 134 -0.15 -8.47 -14.13
C ALA A 134 0.35 -9.42 -15.23
N GLU A 135 -0.44 -9.64 -16.28
CA GLU A 135 -0.06 -10.48 -17.42
C GLU A 135 0.76 -9.75 -18.48
N LYS A 136 0.40 -8.48 -18.77
CA LYS A 136 0.91 -7.71 -19.90
C LYS A 136 1.16 -6.25 -19.52
N PRO A 137 2.14 -5.98 -18.63
CA PRO A 137 2.37 -4.64 -18.09
C PRO A 137 2.67 -3.62 -19.19
N ASP A 138 3.51 -3.98 -20.17
CA ASP A 138 3.96 -3.04 -21.20
C ASP A 138 2.83 -2.63 -22.16
N GLU A 139 1.91 -3.55 -22.49
CA GLU A 139 0.73 -3.24 -23.30
C GLU A 139 -0.19 -2.24 -22.58
N VAL A 140 -0.45 -2.47 -21.29
CA VAL A 140 -1.26 -1.56 -20.46
C VAL A 140 -0.59 -0.18 -20.36
N MET A 141 0.72 -0.14 -20.13
CA MET A 141 1.46 1.12 -20.02
C MET A 141 1.46 1.90 -21.32
N ARG A 142 1.66 1.23 -22.46
CA ARG A 142 1.57 1.86 -23.79
C ARG A 142 0.19 2.46 -24.03
N ARG A 143 -0.89 1.73 -23.71
CA ARG A 143 -2.27 2.22 -23.82
C ARG A 143 -2.47 3.49 -22.99
N ILE A 144 -2.02 3.49 -21.73
CA ILE A 144 -2.12 4.65 -20.84
C ILE A 144 -1.41 5.87 -21.45
N GLU A 145 -0.19 5.69 -21.97
CA GLU A 145 0.60 6.78 -22.54
C GLU A 145 0.01 7.36 -23.83
N GLU A 146 -0.51 6.52 -24.71
CA GLU A 146 -1.20 6.96 -25.91
C GLU A 146 -2.45 7.79 -25.58
N GLU A 147 -3.21 7.38 -24.58
CA GLU A 147 -4.39 8.11 -24.12
C GLU A 147 -4.05 9.45 -23.47
N GLU A 148 -3.00 9.50 -22.64
CA GLU A 148 -2.53 10.75 -22.03
C GLU A 148 -2.04 11.74 -23.10
N LYS A 149 -1.30 11.27 -24.12
CA LYS A 149 -0.89 12.11 -25.27
C LYS A 149 -2.08 12.69 -26.04
N LYS A 150 -3.14 11.91 -26.24
CA LYS A 150 -4.40 12.37 -26.90
C LYS A 150 -5.16 13.39 -26.05
N GLY A 151 -5.19 13.21 -24.72
CA GLY A 151 -5.81 14.13 -23.78
C GLY A 151 -5.08 15.48 -23.66
N GLY A 152 -3.76 15.48 -23.73
CA GLY A 152 -2.93 16.69 -23.73
C GLY A 152 -3.13 17.56 -24.98
N LYS A 153 -3.18 16.94 -26.17
CA LYS A 153 -3.41 17.67 -27.44
C LYS A 153 -4.74 18.42 -27.48
N LYS A 154 -5.83 17.84 -26.95
CA LYS A 154 -7.15 18.48 -26.90
C LYS A 154 -7.24 19.69 -25.96
N ARG A 155 -6.32 19.81 -24.98
CA ARG A 155 -6.27 20.94 -24.03
C ARG A 155 -5.40 22.10 -24.52
N ALA A 156 -4.48 21.86 -25.45
CA ALA A 156 -3.60 22.89 -26.01
C ALA A 156 -4.19 23.62 -27.25
N THR A 157 -5.35 23.17 -27.75
CA THR A 157 -6.05 23.75 -28.92
C THR A 157 -7.33 24.51 -28.52
N LYS A 158 -7.55 24.74 -27.23
CA LYS A 158 -8.63 25.56 -26.67
C LYS A 158 -8.01 26.69 -25.86
#